data_AF-A0A939AMC7-F1
#
_entry.id   AF-A0A939AMC7-F1
#
_cell.length_a   1.000
_cell.length_b   1.000
_cell.length_c   1.000
_cell.angle_alpha   90.00
_cell.angle_beta   90.00
_cell.angle_gamma   90.00
#
_symmetry.space_group_name_H-M   'P 1'
#
loop_
_entity.id
_entity.type
_entity.pdbx_description
1 polymer ?
#
loop_
_entity_poly.entity_id
_entity_poly.type
_entity_poly.pdbx_seq_one_letter_code
_entity_poly.pdbx_strand_id
1 'polypeptide(L)'
;LEQGTHLFDLLAFLFPAASAWEARPPAVAGAGAAAASAERPATWVLAQASDPDGFDKPHSGPGYACGELVLAPDWHVAFACGPDAPAWPGEDRFWLQFGIEVTGRDGRLGASLNHGWWLQTAARRDGGQFLYYAEDLLAQARFTEGVLRMLDDPSEHPNNAQRSQVSFDLVMAAHKSALVRRRVAPGERVTDRDFDSLRAALLTTSRG
;
A
#
# COMPACT_ATOMS: atom_id res chain seq x y z
N LEU A 1 -1.48 -4.25 10.01
CA LEU A 1 -1.99 -3.22 9.08
C LEU A 1 -0.96 -2.14 8.70
N GLU A 2 -0.15 -1.62 9.64
CA GLU A 2 0.77 -0.48 9.42
C GLU A 2 1.76 -0.68 8.25
N GLN A 3 2.37 -1.87 8.11
CA GLN A 3 3.29 -2.14 7.00
C GLN A 3 2.60 -2.19 5.62
N GLY A 4 1.32 -2.57 5.57
CA GLY A 4 0.55 -2.61 4.32
C GLY A 4 0.14 -1.22 3.84
N THR A 5 -0.24 -0.32 4.75
CA THR A 5 -0.62 1.06 4.40
C THR A 5 0.55 1.85 3.82
N HIS A 6 1.76 1.68 4.36
CA HIS A 6 2.96 2.34 3.83
C HIS A 6 3.32 1.89 2.40
N LEU A 7 3.03 0.63 2.04
CA LEU A 7 3.23 0.14 0.69
C LEU A 7 2.29 0.84 -0.31
N PHE A 8 1.02 1.00 0.03
CA PHE A 8 0.05 1.62 -0.87
C PHE A 8 0.21 3.15 -0.94
N ASP A 9 0.63 3.79 0.16
CA ASP A 9 1.02 5.20 0.17
C ASP A 9 2.22 5.46 -0.75
N LEU A 10 3.16 4.51 -0.84
CA LEU A 10 4.30 4.57 -1.75
C LEU A 10 3.86 4.46 -3.22
N LEU A 11 2.88 3.61 -3.54
CA LEU A 11 2.32 3.50 -4.89
C LEU A 11 1.60 4.78 -5.30
N ALA A 12 0.87 5.40 -4.37
CA ALA A 12 0.28 6.72 -4.57
C ALA A 12 1.39 7.77 -4.79
N PHE A 13 2.47 7.76 -4.01
CA PHE A 13 3.57 8.71 -4.20
C PHE A 13 4.32 8.53 -5.54
N LEU A 14 4.60 7.29 -5.95
CA LEU A 14 5.44 6.99 -7.12
C LEU A 14 4.73 7.16 -8.46
N PHE A 15 3.40 7.09 -8.47
CA PHE A 15 2.63 7.14 -9.72
C PHE A 15 1.69 8.34 -9.80
N PRO A 16 2.19 9.58 -9.66
CA PRO A 16 1.35 10.76 -9.76
C PRO A 16 0.81 10.98 -11.18
N ALA A 17 1.17 10.25 -12.23
CA ALA A 17 0.42 10.34 -13.50
C ALA A 17 -0.92 9.57 -13.45
N ALA A 18 -1.08 8.65 -12.49
CA ALA A 18 -2.40 8.15 -12.12
C ALA A 18 -3.19 9.24 -11.32
N SER A 19 -2.60 10.40 -11.00
CA SER A 19 -3.23 11.55 -10.30
C SER A 19 -4.34 12.31 -11.04
N ALA A 20 -5.02 11.67 -11.99
CA ALA A 20 -6.47 11.90 -12.12
C ALA A 20 -7.21 11.75 -10.75
N TRP A 21 -6.52 11.23 -9.71
CA TRP A 21 -6.83 11.29 -8.28
C TRP A 21 -7.28 12.65 -7.72
N GLU A 22 -6.87 13.81 -8.27
CA GLU A 22 -7.09 15.12 -7.61
C GLU A 22 -8.19 16.01 -8.22
N ALA A 23 -8.82 15.61 -9.32
CA ALA A 23 -9.80 16.46 -10.00
C ALA A 23 -11.24 16.31 -9.46
N ARG A 24 -11.49 16.48 -8.15
CA ARG A 24 -12.81 16.96 -7.68
C ARG A 24 -12.84 17.44 -6.22
N PRO A 25 -13.42 18.62 -5.94
CA PRO A 25 -13.70 19.04 -4.57
C PRO A 25 -14.73 18.13 -3.89
N PRO A 26 -14.74 18.03 -2.55
CA PRO A 26 -15.70 17.23 -1.81
C PRO A 26 -17.13 17.71 -2.13
N ALA A 27 -18.02 16.76 -2.41
CA ALA A 27 -19.45 17.04 -2.47
C ALA A 27 -19.89 17.53 -1.09
N VAL A 28 -20.16 18.83 -0.98
CA VAL A 28 -20.77 19.43 0.20
C VAL A 28 -22.13 18.76 0.39
N ALA A 29 -22.36 18.20 1.58
CA ALA A 29 -23.56 17.45 1.92
C ALA A 29 -24.82 18.30 1.69
N GLY A 30 -25.66 17.91 0.72
CA GLY A 30 -26.91 18.61 0.47
C GLY A 30 -27.50 18.47 -0.94
N ALA A 31 -27.39 17.32 -1.61
CA ALA A 31 -28.23 17.02 -2.75
C ALA A 31 -28.25 15.51 -3.00
N GLY A 32 -29.45 14.92 -3.03
CA GLY A 32 -29.64 13.59 -3.57
C GLY A 32 -29.22 13.59 -5.04
N ALA A 33 -28.11 12.96 -5.34
CA ALA A 33 -27.69 12.61 -6.68
C ALA A 33 -26.80 11.37 -6.57
N ALA A 34 -27.06 10.38 -7.43
CA ALA A 34 -26.32 9.13 -7.50
C ALA A 34 -24.82 9.36 -7.35
N ALA A 35 -24.19 8.63 -6.42
CA ALA A 35 -22.75 8.63 -6.23
C ALA A 35 -22.06 8.23 -7.54
N ALA A 36 -21.74 9.22 -8.36
CA ALA A 36 -20.95 9.05 -9.56
C ALA A 36 -19.60 8.47 -9.10
N SER A 37 -19.30 7.26 -9.57
CA SER A 37 -18.12 6.50 -9.17
C SER A 37 -16.86 7.33 -9.34
N ALA A 38 -16.19 7.66 -8.23
CA ALA A 38 -14.80 8.04 -8.28
C ALA A 38 -14.04 6.95 -9.04
N GLU A 39 -13.28 7.35 -10.06
CA GLU A 39 -12.50 6.42 -10.86
C GLU A 39 -11.46 5.77 -9.93
N ARG A 40 -11.65 4.48 -9.66
CA ARG A 40 -10.86 3.78 -8.64
C ARG A 40 -9.48 3.54 -9.21
N PRO A 41 -8.41 3.96 -8.51
CA PRO A 41 -7.06 3.86 -9.02
C PRO A 41 -6.58 2.42 -9.15
N ALA A 42 -7.26 1.45 -8.53
CA ALA A 42 -7.16 0.06 -8.95
C ALA A 42 -8.54 -0.47 -9.33
N THR A 43 -8.60 -1.26 -10.39
CA THR A 43 -9.87 -1.85 -10.84
C THR A 43 -10.25 -3.07 -9.99
N TRP A 44 -9.26 -3.81 -9.52
CA TRP A 44 -9.44 -4.96 -8.64
C TRP A 44 -8.14 -5.30 -7.90
N VAL A 45 -8.30 -6.03 -6.79
CA VAL A 45 -7.24 -6.71 -6.04
C VAL A 45 -7.57 -8.20 -5.99
N LEU A 46 -6.58 -9.05 -6.21
CA LEU A 46 -6.62 -10.48 -5.92
C LEU A 46 -5.53 -10.80 -4.90
N ALA A 47 -5.91 -11.30 -3.73
CA ALA A 47 -4.98 -11.53 -2.64
C ALA A 47 -5.19 -12.88 -1.94
N GLN A 48 -4.16 -13.30 -1.23
CA GLN A 48 -4.12 -14.44 -0.32
C GLN A 48 -3.55 -13.99 1.02
N ALA A 49 -3.91 -14.72 2.08
CA ALA A 49 -3.45 -14.45 3.42
C ALA A 49 -3.19 -15.75 4.18
N SER A 50 -2.30 -15.69 5.16
CA SER A 50 -1.99 -16.77 6.10
C SER A 50 -1.62 -16.17 7.47
N ASP A 51 -1.28 -17.04 8.42
CA ASP A 51 -0.95 -16.67 9.80
C ASP A 51 -2.11 -15.96 10.55
N PRO A 52 -3.03 -16.73 11.18
CA PRO A 52 -4.12 -16.15 11.96
C PRO A 52 -3.66 -15.47 13.25
N ASP A 53 -2.43 -15.72 13.73
CA ASP A 53 -1.94 -15.17 15.00
C ASP A 53 -1.61 -13.67 14.86
N GLY A 54 -1.49 -13.17 13.63
CA GLY A 54 -1.40 -11.74 13.35
C GLY A 54 -2.59 -10.94 13.89
N PHE A 55 -3.78 -11.56 14.00
CA PHE A 55 -4.98 -10.88 14.51
C PHE A 55 -4.89 -10.54 16.00
N ASP A 56 -4.03 -11.22 16.76
CA ASP A 56 -3.83 -10.99 18.19
C ASP A 56 -2.76 -9.93 18.49
N LYS A 57 -2.11 -9.37 17.46
CA LYS A 57 -1.11 -8.30 17.57
C LYS A 57 -1.78 -6.91 17.60
N PRO A 58 -1.11 -5.87 18.12
CA PRO A 58 -1.66 -4.50 18.14
C PRO A 58 -2.11 -3.98 16.77
N HIS A 59 -1.45 -4.41 15.70
CA HIS A 59 -1.81 -4.08 14.31
C HIS A 59 -2.62 -5.21 13.67
N SER A 60 -3.78 -5.50 14.25
CA SER A 60 -4.62 -6.66 13.93
C SER A 60 -4.83 -6.86 12.42
N GLY A 61 -4.58 -8.08 11.94
CA GLY A 61 -4.73 -8.53 10.55
C GLY A 61 -3.99 -9.86 10.36
N PRO A 62 -4.04 -10.50 9.18
CA PRO A 62 -3.24 -11.68 8.90
C PRO A 62 -1.74 -11.39 9.10
N GLY A 63 -0.99 -12.35 9.63
CA GLY A 63 0.44 -12.20 9.82
C GLY A 63 1.23 -12.23 8.50
N TYR A 64 0.64 -12.81 7.45
CA TYR A 64 1.14 -12.71 6.09
C TYR A 64 0.00 -12.47 5.09
N ALA A 65 0.26 -11.62 4.11
CA ALA A 65 -0.61 -11.38 2.97
C ALA A 65 0.20 -11.09 1.70
N CYS A 66 -0.26 -11.61 0.57
CA CYS A 66 0.31 -11.31 -0.74
C CYS A 66 -0.77 -11.23 -1.81
N GLY A 67 -0.45 -10.64 -2.95
CA GLY A 67 -1.42 -10.52 -4.03
C GLY A 67 -0.95 -9.68 -5.19
N GLU A 68 -1.89 -9.42 -6.08
CA GLU A 68 -1.74 -8.59 -7.26
C GLU A 68 -2.90 -7.60 -7.39
N LEU A 69 -2.60 -6.46 -8.00
CA LEU A 69 -3.59 -5.44 -8.36
C LEU A 69 -3.18 -4.76 -9.67
N VAL A 70 -4.16 -4.14 -10.33
CA VAL A 70 -3.96 -3.39 -11.58
C VAL A 70 -4.37 -1.94 -11.36
N LEU A 71 -3.40 -1.02 -11.43
CA LEU A 71 -3.62 0.41 -11.23
C LEU A 71 -4.10 1.13 -12.51
N ALA A 72 -3.60 0.67 -13.64
CA ALA A 72 -3.93 1.15 -14.98
C ALA A 72 -3.73 -0.02 -15.95
N PRO A 73 -4.22 0.03 -17.20
CA PRO A 73 -4.17 -1.10 -18.12
C PRO A 73 -2.80 -1.80 -18.23
N ASP A 74 -1.72 -1.03 -18.08
CA ASP A 74 -0.33 -1.53 -18.22
C ASP A 74 0.45 -1.57 -16.90
N TRP A 75 -0.19 -1.28 -15.76
CA TRP A 75 0.45 -1.19 -14.45
C TRP A 75 0.00 -2.33 -13.55
N HIS A 76 0.83 -3.37 -13.50
CA HIS A 76 0.64 -4.53 -12.64
C HIS A 76 1.52 -4.40 -11.40
N VAL A 77 0.90 -4.51 -10.23
CA VAL A 77 1.61 -4.46 -8.96
C VAL A 77 1.41 -5.79 -8.26
N ALA A 78 2.51 -6.42 -7.86
CA ALA A 78 2.52 -7.52 -6.92
C ALA A 78 2.98 -7.03 -5.56
N PHE A 79 2.41 -7.57 -4.48
CA PHE A 79 2.81 -7.24 -3.12
C PHE A 79 2.90 -8.50 -2.27
N ALA A 80 3.77 -8.44 -1.26
CA ALA A 80 3.85 -9.41 -0.18
C ALA A 80 4.23 -8.66 1.11
N CYS A 81 3.60 -9.03 2.22
CA CYS A 81 3.79 -8.43 3.53
C CYS A 81 3.73 -9.54 4.57
N GLY A 82 4.68 -9.55 5.50
CA GLY A 82 4.77 -10.56 6.56
C GLY A 82 6.06 -11.38 6.49
N PRO A 83 6.25 -12.35 7.41
CA PRO A 83 7.49 -13.12 7.55
C PRO A 83 7.92 -13.88 6.28
N ASP A 84 6.95 -14.29 5.47
CA ASP A 84 7.20 -15.05 4.22
C ASP A 84 7.34 -14.13 2.99
N ALA A 85 7.41 -12.81 3.18
CA ALA A 85 7.69 -11.87 2.09
C ALA A 85 9.14 -12.01 1.61
N PRO A 86 9.44 -11.78 0.31
CA PRO A 86 10.80 -11.79 -0.18
C PRO A 86 11.69 -10.81 0.60
N ALA A 87 12.82 -11.30 1.10
CA ALA A 87 13.80 -10.46 1.78
C ALA A 87 14.55 -9.57 0.78
N TRP A 88 14.79 -8.32 1.18
CA TRP A 88 15.69 -7.46 0.43
C TRP A 88 17.14 -7.96 0.58
N PRO A 89 17.91 -8.06 -0.52
CA PRO A 89 19.28 -8.54 -0.45
C PRO A 89 20.14 -7.71 0.50
N GLY A 90 20.71 -8.37 1.51
CA GLY A 90 21.61 -7.76 2.48
C GLY A 90 20.94 -7.13 3.71
N GLU A 91 19.61 -7.16 3.80
CA GLU A 91 18.88 -6.73 5.01
C GLU A 91 18.74 -7.90 5.97
N ASP A 92 19.14 -7.70 7.22
CA ASP A 92 19.12 -8.72 8.29
C ASP A 92 18.09 -8.41 9.39
N ARG A 93 17.52 -7.20 9.41
CA ARG A 93 16.51 -6.77 10.37
C ARG A 93 15.13 -6.88 9.77
N PHE A 94 14.32 -7.80 10.28
CA PHE A 94 12.98 -8.06 9.76
C PHE A 94 12.08 -6.81 9.72
N TRP A 95 12.25 -5.84 10.63
CA TRP A 95 11.47 -4.61 10.65
C TRP A 95 11.95 -3.53 9.65
N LEU A 96 13.11 -3.73 9.02
CA LEU A 96 13.62 -2.86 7.94
C LEU A 96 13.47 -3.52 6.55
N GLN A 97 12.85 -4.71 6.49
CA GLN A 97 12.50 -5.40 5.24
C GLN A 97 11.34 -4.70 4.53
N PHE A 98 11.63 -3.53 3.97
CA PHE A 98 10.72 -2.77 3.13
C PHE A 98 11.46 -2.34 1.87
N GLY A 99 10.87 -2.66 0.72
CA GLY A 99 11.41 -2.26 -0.56
C GLY A 99 10.39 -2.32 -1.67
N ILE A 100 10.73 -1.65 -2.76
CA ILE A 100 9.98 -1.67 -4.00
C ILE A 100 10.95 -1.93 -5.16
N GLU A 101 10.48 -2.68 -6.14
CA GLU A 101 11.11 -2.77 -7.44
C GLU A 101 10.09 -2.40 -8.52
N VAL A 102 10.53 -1.60 -9.49
CA VAL A 102 9.74 -1.22 -10.65
C VAL A 102 10.50 -1.67 -11.88
N THR A 103 9.88 -2.51 -12.70
CA THR A 103 10.42 -2.93 -13.99
C THR A 103 9.59 -2.30 -15.10
N GLY A 104 10.26 -1.63 -16.02
CA GLY A 104 9.65 -1.06 -17.21
C GLY A 104 10.36 -1.52 -18.48
N ARG A 105 9.93 -0.97 -19.61
CA ARG A 105 10.45 -1.32 -20.95
C ARG A 105 11.97 -1.14 -21.08
N ASP A 106 12.52 -0.07 -20.51
CA ASP A 106 13.91 0.35 -20.74
C ASP A 106 14.85 0.05 -19.57
N GLY A 107 14.35 -0.62 -18.54
CA GLY A 107 15.15 -0.92 -17.36
C GLY A 107 14.31 -1.22 -16.13
N ARG A 108 15.00 -1.24 -15.00
CA ARG A 108 14.43 -1.48 -13.67
C ARG A 108 15.08 -0.56 -12.65
N LEU A 109 14.33 -0.22 -11.61
CA LEU A 109 14.83 0.48 -10.44
C LEU A 109 14.30 -0.21 -9.19
N GLY A 110 15.00 -0.03 -8.09
CA GLY A 110 14.52 -0.48 -6.80
C GLY A 110 15.00 0.44 -5.69
N ALA A 111 14.26 0.45 -4.60
CA ALA A 111 14.60 1.17 -3.39
C ALA A 111 14.23 0.36 -2.16
N SER A 112 15.05 0.42 -1.13
CA SER A 112 14.80 -0.16 0.18
C SER A 112 15.04 0.88 1.26
N LEU A 113 14.23 0.80 2.31
CA LEU A 113 14.22 1.72 3.43
C LEU A 113 15.59 1.84 4.15
N ASN A 114 16.44 0.83 4.05
CA ASN A 114 17.73 0.78 4.75
C ASN A 114 18.93 0.42 3.86
N HIS A 115 18.71 0.27 2.54
CA HIS A 115 19.76 -0.06 1.57
C HIS A 115 19.87 0.92 0.41
N GLY A 116 19.09 2.00 0.43
CA GLY A 116 19.16 3.03 -0.59
C GLY A 116 18.34 2.71 -1.84
N TRP A 117 18.81 3.18 -2.98
CA TRP A 117 18.17 2.97 -4.28
C TRP A 117 19.17 2.59 -5.36
N TRP A 118 18.67 1.92 -6.38
CA TRP A 118 19.42 1.54 -7.57
C TRP A 118 18.58 1.70 -8.83
N LEU A 119 19.25 1.95 -9.95
CA LEU A 119 18.70 2.06 -11.29
C LEU A 119 19.58 1.26 -12.25
N GLN A 120 18.94 0.47 -13.10
CA GLN A 120 19.60 -0.29 -14.16
C GLN A 120 18.83 -0.16 -15.46
N THR A 121 19.48 0.37 -16.48
CA THR A 121 19.02 0.45 -17.87
C THR A 121 20.06 -0.18 -18.78
N ALA A 122 19.81 -0.24 -20.09
CA ALA A 122 20.81 -0.67 -21.06
C ALA A 122 22.06 0.25 -21.10
N ALA A 123 21.87 1.55 -20.85
CA ALA A 123 22.93 2.56 -20.98
C ALA A 123 23.58 2.96 -19.65
N ARG A 124 22.91 2.73 -18.52
CA ARG A 124 23.32 3.27 -17.22
C ARG A 124 23.02 2.30 -16.08
N ARG A 125 23.95 2.23 -15.14
CA ARG A 125 23.73 1.74 -13.78
C ARG A 125 24.06 2.86 -12.81
N ASP A 126 23.20 3.08 -11.85
CA ASP A 126 23.36 4.12 -10.84
C ASP A 126 22.71 3.69 -9.52
N GLY A 127 23.04 4.40 -8.45
CA GLY A 127 22.44 4.17 -7.14
C GLY A 127 23.03 5.04 -6.06
N GLY A 128 22.35 5.05 -4.92
CA GLY A 128 22.80 5.71 -3.70
C GLY A 128 22.46 4.85 -2.49
N GLN A 129 23.26 4.96 -1.44
CA GLN A 129 23.00 4.28 -0.17
C GLN A 129 22.53 5.28 0.88
N PHE A 130 21.56 4.87 1.69
CA PHE A 130 21.17 5.57 2.90
C PHE A 130 20.78 4.54 3.96
N LEU A 131 20.89 4.95 5.23
CA LEU A 131 20.48 4.14 6.37
C LEU A 131 19.18 4.70 6.94
N TYR A 132 18.26 3.81 7.33
CA TYR A 132 16.95 4.21 7.83
C TYR A 132 17.04 5.26 8.93
N TYR A 133 17.85 5.03 9.97
CA TYR A 133 17.91 5.93 11.12
C TYR A 133 18.42 7.33 10.81
N ALA A 134 19.24 7.50 9.76
CA ALA A 134 19.69 8.82 9.34
C ALA A 134 18.58 9.58 8.60
N GLU A 135 17.83 8.87 7.76
CA GLU A 135 16.72 9.45 6.98
C GLU A 135 15.44 9.64 7.80
N ASP A 136 15.19 8.81 8.81
CA ASP A 136 13.98 8.85 9.64
C ASP A 136 13.81 10.21 10.35
N LEU A 137 14.89 10.74 10.93
CA LEU A 137 14.85 12.06 11.55
C LEU A 137 14.49 13.17 10.54
N LEU A 138 15.05 13.10 9.34
CA LEU A 138 14.75 14.04 8.26
C LEU A 138 13.31 13.86 7.74
N ALA A 139 12.84 12.62 7.64
CA ALA A 139 11.48 12.28 7.25
C ALA A 139 10.47 12.80 8.26
N GLN A 140 10.71 12.63 9.56
CA GLN A 140 9.86 13.15 10.63
C GLN A 140 9.83 14.69 10.65
N ALA A 141 10.97 15.35 10.40
CA ALA A 141 11.02 16.80 10.25
C ALA A 141 10.16 17.27 9.06
N ARG A 142 10.34 16.65 7.88
CA ARG A 142 9.54 16.96 6.68
C ARG A 142 8.06 16.67 6.86
N PHE A 143 7.71 15.59 7.55
CA PHE A 143 6.33 15.27 7.90
C PHE A 143 5.73 16.36 8.79
N THR A 144 6.46 16.78 9.83
CA THR A 144 6.02 17.86 10.74
C THR A 144 5.81 19.17 9.99
N GLU A 145 6.75 19.57 9.13
CA GLU A 145 6.60 20.75 8.27
C GLU A 145 5.37 20.63 7.36
N GLY A 146 5.15 19.46 6.76
CA GLY A 146 3.97 19.18 5.95
C GLY A 146 2.67 19.37 6.75
N VAL A 147 2.59 18.82 7.96
CA VAL A 147 1.42 18.98 8.84
C VAL A 147 1.18 20.44 9.17
N LEU A 148 2.24 21.22 9.40
CA LEU A 148 2.10 22.66 9.65
C LEU A 148 1.56 23.41 8.42
N ARG A 149 2.04 23.10 7.22
CA ARG A 149 1.50 23.67 5.96
C ARG A 149 0.03 23.30 5.74
N MET A 150 -0.36 22.08 6.14
CA MET A 150 -1.74 21.61 6.05
C MET A 150 -2.73 22.47 6.84
N LEU A 151 -2.29 23.13 7.90
CA LEU A 151 -3.14 24.04 8.68
C LEU A 151 -3.57 25.26 7.87
N ASP A 152 -2.76 25.67 6.89
CA ASP A 152 -3.05 26.77 5.97
C ASP A 152 -3.81 26.26 4.73
N ASP A 153 -3.40 25.13 4.16
CA ASP A 153 -4.08 24.45 3.05
C ASP A 153 -4.06 22.92 3.20
N PRO A 154 -5.21 22.28 3.51
CA PRO A 154 -5.30 20.83 3.67
C PRO A 154 -4.91 19.99 2.44
N SER A 155 -4.90 20.58 1.25
CA SER A 155 -4.52 19.89 0.01
C SER A 155 -3.00 19.79 -0.19
N GLU A 156 -2.20 20.57 0.55
CA GLU A 156 -0.74 20.58 0.41
C GLU A 156 -0.04 19.37 1.03
N HIS A 157 -0.70 18.63 1.95
CA HIS A 157 -0.04 17.49 2.58
C HIS A 157 0.06 16.31 1.60
N PRO A 158 1.28 15.77 1.35
CA PRO A 158 1.45 14.65 0.43
C PRO A 158 0.78 13.36 0.91
N ASN A 159 0.44 13.27 2.20
CA ASN A 159 -0.38 12.20 2.78
C ASN A 159 -1.67 12.79 3.38
N ASN A 160 -2.55 13.31 2.52
CA ASN A 160 -3.86 13.82 2.94
C ASN A 160 -4.89 12.68 3.07
N ALA A 161 -6.02 12.95 3.73
CA ALA A 161 -7.05 11.95 4.00
C ALA A 161 -7.59 11.25 2.74
N GLN A 162 -7.66 11.95 1.61
CA GLN A 162 -8.13 11.37 0.35
C GLN A 162 -7.16 10.31 -0.18
N ARG A 163 -5.84 10.60 -0.10
CA ARG A 163 -4.79 9.63 -0.47
C ARG A 163 -4.77 8.46 0.51
N SER A 164 -4.86 8.71 1.82
CA SER A 164 -4.90 7.63 2.82
C SER A 164 -6.13 6.72 2.65
N GLN A 165 -7.27 7.27 2.23
CA GLN A 165 -8.48 6.47 1.96
C GLN A 165 -8.26 5.45 0.84
N VAL A 166 -7.50 5.80 -0.21
CA VAL A 166 -7.17 4.86 -1.29
C VAL A 166 -6.35 3.68 -0.76
N SER A 167 -5.29 3.97 0.01
CA SER A 167 -4.45 2.94 0.63
C SER A 167 -5.26 2.03 1.55
N PHE A 168 -6.14 2.63 2.36
CA PHE A 168 -7.07 1.90 3.22
C PHE A 168 -7.99 0.99 2.40
N ASP A 169 -8.64 1.50 1.35
CA ASP A 169 -9.57 0.75 0.51
C ASP A 169 -8.88 -0.44 -0.20
N LEU A 170 -7.62 -0.28 -0.58
CA LEU A 170 -6.81 -1.36 -1.17
C LEU A 170 -6.49 -2.46 -0.16
N VAL A 171 -6.06 -2.09 1.04
CA VAL A 171 -5.83 -3.05 2.14
C VAL A 171 -7.12 -3.80 2.45
N MET A 172 -8.23 -3.09 2.58
CA MET A 172 -9.55 -3.68 2.86
C MET A 172 -9.98 -4.65 1.76
N ALA A 173 -9.81 -4.27 0.49
CA ALA A 173 -10.09 -5.14 -0.64
C ALA A 173 -9.18 -6.38 -0.69
N ALA A 174 -7.91 -6.27 -0.30
CA ALA A 174 -7.00 -7.42 -0.20
C ALA A 174 -7.48 -8.43 0.85
N HIS A 175 -7.87 -7.96 2.05
CA HIS A 175 -8.42 -8.84 3.09
C HIS A 175 -9.69 -9.53 2.63
N LYS A 176 -10.62 -8.78 2.03
CA LYS A 176 -11.85 -9.34 1.50
C LYS A 176 -11.57 -10.34 0.37
N SER A 177 -10.65 -10.02 -0.53
CA SER A 177 -10.24 -10.91 -1.62
C SER A 177 -9.68 -12.24 -1.10
N ALA A 178 -8.84 -12.21 -0.07
CA ALA A 178 -8.33 -13.42 0.58
C ALA A 178 -9.45 -14.28 1.18
N LEU A 179 -10.47 -13.65 1.78
CA LEU A 179 -11.64 -14.35 2.30
C LEU A 179 -12.49 -14.98 1.20
N VAL A 180 -12.88 -14.20 0.18
CA VAL A 180 -13.83 -14.64 -0.85
C VAL A 180 -13.18 -15.36 -2.05
N ARG A 181 -11.85 -15.43 -2.07
CA ARG A 181 -11.03 -16.10 -3.09
C ARG A 181 -11.35 -15.64 -4.53
N ARG A 182 -11.60 -14.35 -4.70
CA ARG A 182 -11.87 -13.72 -6.00
C ARG A 182 -11.34 -12.30 -6.04
N ARG A 183 -11.32 -11.72 -7.24
CA ARG A 183 -11.08 -10.29 -7.46
C ARG A 183 -12.13 -9.46 -6.70
N VAL A 184 -11.67 -8.44 -5.98
CA VAL A 184 -12.49 -7.48 -5.24
C VAL A 184 -12.12 -6.07 -5.66
N ALA A 185 -13.11 -5.23 -5.91
CA ALA A 185 -12.87 -3.82 -6.22
C ALA A 185 -12.57 -3.03 -4.94
N PRO A 186 -11.55 -2.14 -4.92
CA PRO A 186 -11.30 -1.24 -3.79
C PRO A 186 -12.53 -0.42 -3.42
N GLY A 187 -12.78 -0.18 -2.13
CA GLY A 187 -13.98 0.55 -1.67
C GLY A 187 -15.29 -0.26 -1.71
N GLU A 188 -15.25 -1.54 -2.12
CA GLU A 188 -16.34 -2.46 -1.79
C GLU A 188 -16.45 -2.55 -0.25
N ARG A 189 -17.69 -2.52 0.28
CA ARG A 189 -17.91 -2.54 1.73
C ARG A 189 -17.24 -3.74 2.39
N VAL A 190 -16.38 -3.46 3.38
CA VAL A 190 -15.79 -4.43 4.30
C VAL A 190 -16.36 -4.17 5.69
N THR A 191 -16.65 -5.23 6.42
CA THR A 191 -17.26 -5.20 7.74
C THR A 191 -16.43 -5.99 8.74
N ASP A 192 -16.62 -5.75 10.04
CA ASP A 192 -15.95 -6.53 11.10
C ASP A 192 -16.20 -8.03 10.96
N ARG A 193 -17.41 -8.41 10.51
CA ARG A 193 -17.74 -9.80 10.21
C ARG A 193 -16.85 -10.42 9.13
N ASP A 194 -16.41 -9.64 8.14
CA ASP A 194 -15.48 -10.13 7.12
C ASP A 194 -14.12 -10.46 7.74
N PHE A 195 -13.64 -9.64 8.70
CA PHE A 195 -12.41 -9.91 9.42
C PHE A 195 -12.51 -11.15 10.31
N ASP A 196 -13.59 -11.27 11.08
CA ASP A 196 -13.87 -12.45 11.90
C ASP A 196 -13.92 -13.73 11.03
N SER A 197 -14.56 -13.63 9.87
CA SER A 197 -14.67 -14.74 8.91
C SER A 197 -13.32 -15.12 8.30
N LEU A 198 -12.50 -14.12 7.94
CA LEU A 198 -11.15 -14.35 7.45
C LEU A 198 -10.30 -15.06 8.50
N ARG A 199 -10.30 -14.55 9.74
CA ARG A 199 -9.58 -15.18 10.87
C ARG A 199 -10.01 -16.63 11.08
N ALA A 200 -11.32 -16.89 11.10
CA ALA A 200 -11.86 -18.25 11.25
C ALA A 200 -11.44 -19.19 10.11
N ALA A 201 -11.43 -18.69 8.87
CA ALA A 201 -10.98 -19.46 7.70
C ALA A 201 -9.48 -19.81 7.78
N LEU A 202 -8.64 -18.88 8.23
CA LEU A 202 -7.21 -19.11 8.40
C LEU A 202 -6.92 -20.12 9.52
N LEU A 203 -7.65 -20.04 10.65
CA LEU A 203 -7.54 -21.02 11.75
C LEU A 203 -7.95 -22.44 11.36
N THR A 204 -8.87 -22.58 10.41
CA THR A 204 -9.29 -23.89 9.90
C THR A 204 -8.24 -24.49 8.97
N THR A 205 -7.60 -23.64 8.16
CA THR A 205 -6.60 -24.05 7.17
C THR A 205 -5.26 -24.43 7.82
N SER A 206 -4.90 -23.80 8.95
CA SER A 206 -3.64 -24.10 9.65
C SER A 206 -3.63 -25.44 10.43
N ARG A 207 -4.79 -26.10 10.54
CA ARG A 207 -4.96 -27.36 11.29
C ARG A 207 -5.04 -28.61 10.40
N GLY A 208 -5.05 -28.46 9.07
CA GLY A 208 -5.08 -29.56 8.10
C GLY A 208 -3.71 -29.77 7.49
#